data_AF-A0A7S1HIS2-F1
#
_entry.id   AF-A0A7S1HIS2-F1
#
_cell.length_a   1.000
_cell.length_b   1.000
_cell.length_c   1.000
_cell.angle_alpha   90.00
_cell.angle_beta   90.00
_cell.angle_gamma   90.00
#
_symmetry.space_group_name_H-M   'P 1'
#
loop_
_entity.id
_entity.type
_entity.pdbx_description
1 polymer ?
#
loop_
_entity_poly.entity_id
_entity_poly.type
_entity_poly.pdbx_seq_one_letter_code
_entity_poly.pdbx_strand_id
1 'polypeptide(L)'
;MAVASARLMELDVFKVAEATVDAGSNPGEVIVDLQVEEKGAYSLNMGTFSQGGEVSGETSWAMRNVMGNAEKVQGTFSLGHKLSNVFKVEASQPIGFGNTGRVNVSVFQSLLNLVKHSSYKERQRGFTVELSDPESPHQLSYEGSWRTVLPEKPTPPAKKGATATPRPAGQQQPGVALPTEAGHSFKSSVKYVVTHDTRDDRIMPTEGAFVRASTELAGLGGDVKFWKQVVEAQAHATPLGGA
;
A
#
# COMPACT_ATOMS: atom_id res chain seq x y z
N MET A 1 10.02 -21.29 -22.95
CA MET A 1 11.15 -21.43 -22.01
C MET A 1 11.36 -20.17 -21.19
N ALA A 2 11.68 -19.03 -21.82
CA ALA A 2 11.80 -17.74 -21.11
C ALA A 2 10.55 -17.36 -20.28
N VAL A 3 9.35 -17.71 -20.77
CA VAL A 3 8.10 -17.47 -20.03
C VAL A 3 8.00 -18.33 -18.76
N ALA A 4 8.47 -19.58 -18.80
CA ALA A 4 8.42 -20.48 -17.65
C ALA A 4 9.43 -20.08 -16.57
N SER A 5 10.67 -19.76 -16.97
CA SER A 5 11.68 -19.23 -16.03
C SER A 5 11.26 -17.86 -15.47
N ALA A 6 10.71 -16.97 -16.29
CA ALA A 6 10.18 -15.68 -15.84
C ALA A 6 9.06 -15.85 -14.80
N ARG A 7 8.12 -16.77 -15.03
CA ARG A 7 7.04 -17.08 -14.07
C ARG A 7 7.58 -17.64 -12.76
N LEU A 8 8.61 -18.48 -12.80
CA LEU A 8 9.27 -18.98 -11.58
C LEU A 8 9.99 -17.86 -10.82
N MET A 9 10.68 -16.96 -11.53
CA MET A 9 11.31 -15.78 -10.92
C MET A 9 10.26 -14.83 -10.32
N GLU A 10 9.08 -14.74 -10.91
CA GLU A 10 7.98 -13.91 -10.42
C GLU A 10 7.45 -14.34 -9.04
N LEU A 11 7.64 -15.60 -8.65
CA LEU A 11 7.26 -16.08 -7.32
C LEU A 11 8.10 -15.46 -6.19
N ASP A 12 9.23 -14.81 -6.50
CA ASP A 12 10.18 -14.22 -5.53
C ASP A 12 10.73 -15.25 -4.52
N VAL A 13 10.65 -16.55 -4.80
CA VAL A 13 11.18 -17.65 -3.95
C VAL A 13 12.52 -18.16 -4.48
N PHE A 14 12.80 -18.02 -5.78
CA PHE A 14 14.03 -18.50 -6.38
C PHE A 14 15.01 -17.36 -6.63
N LYS A 15 16.29 -17.61 -6.36
CA LYS A 15 17.41 -16.73 -6.72
C LYS A 15 17.84 -16.98 -8.17
N VAL A 16 17.82 -18.24 -8.60
CA VAL A 16 18.10 -18.66 -9.98
C VAL A 16 17.04 -19.67 -10.39
N ALA A 17 16.52 -19.56 -11.62
CA ALA A 17 15.58 -20.51 -12.21
C ALA A 17 15.87 -20.60 -13.72
N GLU A 18 16.69 -21.57 -14.10
CA GLU A 18 17.12 -21.78 -15.49
C GLU A 18 16.57 -23.11 -16.00
N ALA A 19 16.09 -23.12 -17.25
CA ALA A 19 15.57 -24.30 -17.91
C ALA A 19 16.46 -24.65 -19.10
N THR A 20 17.14 -25.79 -19.04
CA THR A 20 17.94 -26.36 -20.13
C THR A 20 17.15 -27.45 -20.84
N VAL A 21 17.48 -27.69 -22.10
CA VAL A 21 16.78 -28.64 -22.95
C VAL A 21 17.79 -29.58 -23.58
N ASP A 22 17.61 -30.86 -23.29
CA ASP A 22 18.45 -31.93 -23.82
C ASP A 22 17.63 -32.88 -24.69
N ALA A 23 18.27 -33.46 -25.70
CA ALA A 23 17.64 -34.45 -26.58
C ALA A 23 17.43 -35.76 -25.82
N GLY A 24 16.21 -36.29 -25.88
CA GLY A 24 15.86 -37.57 -25.27
C GLY A 24 16.46 -38.77 -26.00
N SER A 25 16.29 -39.95 -25.42
CA SER A 25 16.85 -41.18 -25.97
C SER A 25 16.11 -41.66 -27.24
N ASN A 26 14.84 -41.31 -27.41
CA ASN A 26 14.07 -41.60 -28.62
C ASN A 26 13.88 -40.37 -29.52
N PRO A 27 13.72 -40.57 -30.84
CA PRO A 27 13.42 -39.48 -31.76
C PRO A 27 12.11 -38.77 -31.37
N GLY A 28 12.20 -37.48 -31.06
CA GLY A 28 11.06 -36.63 -30.66
C GLY A 28 10.87 -36.49 -29.14
N GLU A 29 11.65 -37.18 -28.32
CA GLU A 29 11.70 -36.93 -26.89
C GLU A 29 12.62 -35.74 -26.58
N VAL A 30 12.17 -34.93 -25.63
CA VAL A 30 12.90 -33.75 -25.16
C VAL A 30 12.88 -33.78 -23.64
N ILE A 31 14.05 -33.71 -23.03
CA ILE A 31 14.22 -33.61 -21.58
C ILE A 31 14.38 -32.14 -21.25
N VAL A 32 13.59 -31.65 -20.30
CA VAL A 32 13.67 -30.28 -19.81
C VAL A 32 14.19 -30.33 -18.39
N ASP A 33 15.44 -29.94 -18.21
CA ASP A 33 16.07 -29.88 -16.90
C ASP A 33 15.90 -28.47 -16.33
N LEU A 34 15.36 -28.40 -15.11
CA LEU A 34 15.11 -27.14 -14.42
C LEU A 34 16.08 -27.02 -13.25
N GLN A 35 17.06 -26.14 -13.38
CA GLN A 35 17.99 -25.82 -12.32
C GLN A 35 17.44 -24.63 -11.52
N VAL A 36 17.13 -24.87 -10.25
CA VAL A 36 16.63 -23.85 -9.33
C VAL A 36 17.56 -23.68 -8.14
N GLU A 37 17.78 -22.44 -7.74
CA GLU A 37 18.44 -22.07 -6.48
C GLU A 37 17.43 -21.30 -5.63
N GLU A 38 17.17 -21.76 -4.40
CA GLU A 38 16.26 -21.07 -3.49
C GLU A 38 16.83 -19.75 -2.98
N LYS A 39 15.97 -18.75 -2.84
CA LYS A 39 16.29 -17.48 -2.20
C LYS A 39 16.16 -17.60 -0.69
N GLY A 40 16.92 -16.80 0.05
CA GLY A 40 16.82 -16.75 1.51
C GLY A 40 15.40 -16.47 2.00
N ALA A 41 14.94 -17.27 2.97
CA ALA A 41 13.58 -17.20 3.50
C ALA A 41 13.28 -15.87 4.21
N TYR A 42 14.28 -15.21 4.78
CA TYR A 42 14.11 -13.99 5.56
C TYR A 42 14.75 -12.79 4.88
N SER A 43 14.06 -11.65 4.88
CA SER A 43 14.66 -10.36 4.56
C SER A 43 14.28 -9.31 5.59
N LEU A 44 15.25 -8.51 6.00
CA LEU A 44 15.06 -7.36 6.88
C LEU A 44 15.55 -6.12 6.11
N ASN A 45 14.69 -5.13 5.96
CA ASN A 45 15.04 -3.84 5.38
C ASN A 45 14.80 -2.76 6.43
N MET A 46 15.75 -1.85 6.55
CA MET A 46 15.65 -0.69 7.41
C MET A 46 16.02 0.52 6.58
N GLY A 47 15.13 1.49 6.51
CA GLY A 47 15.29 2.70 5.72
C GLY A 47 14.94 3.92 6.54
N THR A 48 15.58 5.04 6.23
CA THR A 48 15.14 6.35 6.69
C THR A 48 14.82 7.19 5.48
N PHE A 49 13.69 7.89 5.52
CA PHE A 49 13.26 8.80 4.47
C PHE A 49 13.14 10.20 5.05
N SER A 50 13.49 11.19 4.22
CA SER A 50 13.36 12.61 4.55
C SER A 50 12.46 13.26 3.52
N GLN A 51 11.29 13.75 3.94
CA GLN A 51 10.35 14.44 3.05
C GLN A 51 9.87 15.73 3.72
N GLY A 52 9.97 16.86 3.03
CA GLY A 52 9.48 18.15 3.54
C GLY A 52 10.16 18.61 4.85
N GLY A 53 11.40 18.20 5.11
CA GLY A 53 12.14 18.52 6.33
C GLY A 53 11.81 17.61 7.52
N GLU A 54 11.09 16.52 7.30
CA GLU A 54 10.77 15.52 8.33
C GLU A 54 11.53 14.23 8.07
N VAL A 55 12.17 13.70 9.11
CA VAL A 55 12.83 12.41 9.07
C VAL A 55 11.88 11.34 9.61
N SER A 56 11.77 10.24 8.90
CA SER A 56 10.98 9.08 9.28
C SER A 56 11.79 7.83 9.06
N GLY A 57 11.60 6.86 9.96
CA GLY A 57 12.22 5.55 9.87
C GLY A 57 11.18 4.52 9.46
N GLU A 58 11.56 3.62 8.59
CA GLU A 58 10.81 2.41 8.30
C GLU A 58 11.67 1.18 8.53
N THR A 59 11.05 0.17 9.13
CA THR A 59 11.62 -1.16 9.29
C THR A 59 10.61 -2.13 8.70
N SER A 60 11.02 -2.89 7.69
CA SER A 60 10.22 -3.97 7.14
C SER A 60 10.94 -5.31 7.26
N TRP A 61 10.19 -6.34 7.59
CA TRP A 61 10.66 -7.72 7.57
C TRP A 61 9.74 -8.52 6.66
N ALA A 62 10.29 -9.54 5.99
CA ALA A 62 9.51 -10.46 5.20
C ALA A 62 10.04 -11.89 5.34
N MET A 63 9.11 -12.83 5.41
CA MET A 63 9.30 -14.26 5.38
C MET A 63 8.70 -14.79 4.08
N ARG A 64 9.52 -15.47 3.28
CA ARG A 64 9.15 -16.09 2.01
C ARG A 64 8.96 -17.58 2.22
N ASN A 65 8.03 -18.14 1.45
CA ASN A 65 7.73 -19.56 1.37
C ASN A 65 7.44 -20.20 2.74
N VAL A 66 6.57 -19.58 3.55
CA VAL A 66 6.32 -20.03 4.94
C VAL A 66 5.73 -21.44 5.01
N MET A 67 4.89 -21.83 4.02
CA MET A 67 4.23 -23.14 4.01
C MET A 67 4.57 -23.97 2.76
N GLY A 68 5.51 -23.51 1.94
CA GLY A 68 5.95 -24.22 0.73
C GLY A 68 5.17 -23.87 -0.54
N ASN A 69 4.13 -23.02 -0.49
CA ASN A 69 3.35 -22.63 -1.69
C ASN A 69 3.68 -21.21 -2.17
N ALA A 70 4.93 -20.76 -1.98
CA ALA A 70 5.39 -19.42 -2.33
C ALA A 70 4.61 -18.29 -1.63
N GLU A 71 4.12 -18.54 -0.41
CA GLU A 71 3.49 -17.49 0.41
C GLU A 71 4.53 -16.50 0.94
N LYS A 72 4.13 -15.24 1.09
CA LYS A 72 4.97 -14.19 1.64
C LYS A 72 4.26 -13.50 2.79
N VAL A 73 4.85 -13.53 3.96
CA VAL A 73 4.38 -12.78 5.13
C VAL A 73 5.34 -11.64 5.39
N GLN A 74 4.85 -10.41 5.37
CA GLN A 74 5.63 -9.20 5.57
C GLN A 74 5.04 -8.32 6.67
N GLY A 75 5.90 -7.73 7.48
CA GLY A 75 5.53 -6.72 8.46
C GLY A 75 6.29 -5.44 8.20
N THR A 76 5.58 -4.31 8.22
CA THR A 76 6.14 -2.97 8.05
C THR A 76 5.80 -2.13 9.27
N PHE A 77 6.82 -1.49 9.82
CA PHE A 77 6.72 -0.55 10.92
C PHE A 77 7.34 0.77 10.48
N SER A 78 6.53 1.83 10.42
CA SER A 78 6.96 3.16 10.05
C SER A 78 6.72 4.14 11.19
N LEU A 79 7.74 4.92 11.53
CA LEU A 79 7.73 5.96 12.56
C LEU A 79 8.10 7.30 11.93
N GLY A 80 7.18 8.27 12.01
CA GLY A 80 7.44 9.65 11.63
C GLY A 80 7.74 10.54 12.83
N HIS A 81 8.57 11.56 12.61
CA HIS A 81 8.96 12.56 13.62
C HIS A 81 7.76 13.27 14.29
N LYS A 82 6.61 13.36 13.61
CA LYS A 82 5.36 13.92 14.16
C LYS A 82 4.54 12.93 14.99
N LEU A 83 5.12 11.85 15.50
CA LEU A 83 4.39 10.76 16.18
C LEU A 83 3.37 10.06 15.29
N SER A 84 3.49 10.18 13.97
CA SER A 84 2.73 9.33 13.05
C SER A 84 3.35 7.95 13.05
N ASN A 85 2.58 6.91 13.31
CA ASN A 85 3.08 5.54 13.28
C ASN A 85 2.17 4.66 12.44
N VAL A 86 2.78 3.84 11.60
CA VAL A 86 2.07 2.87 10.77
C VAL A 86 2.63 1.50 11.07
N PHE A 87 1.75 0.59 11.44
CA PHE A 87 2.04 -0.82 11.58
C PHE A 87 1.16 -1.59 10.60
N LYS A 88 1.76 -2.37 9.70
CA LYS A 88 1.05 -3.19 8.73
C LYS A 88 1.65 -4.59 8.74
N VAL A 89 0.81 -5.61 8.83
CA VAL A 89 1.20 -7.00 8.60
C VAL A 89 0.39 -7.49 7.41
N GLU A 90 1.04 -8.16 6.48
CA GLU A 90 0.45 -8.57 5.21
C GLU A 90 0.92 -9.97 4.85
N ALA A 91 -0.03 -10.82 4.48
CA ALA A 91 0.19 -12.14 3.94
C ALA A 91 -0.26 -12.13 2.48
N SER A 92 0.65 -12.52 1.59
CA SER A 92 0.42 -12.65 0.15
C SER A 92 0.51 -14.12 -0.23
N GLN A 93 -0.47 -14.59 -0.99
CA GLN A 93 -0.52 -15.96 -1.50
C GLN A 93 -0.81 -15.92 -3.00
N PRO A 94 0.01 -16.58 -3.83
CA PRO A 94 -0.31 -16.77 -5.24
C PRO A 94 -1.50 -17.73 -5.40
N ILE A 95 -2.40 -17.42 -6.33
CA ILE A 95 -3.56 -18.24 -6.64
C ILE A 95 -3.10 -19.33 -7.61
N GLY A 96 -2.74 -20.48 -7.04
CA GLY A 96 -2.15 -21.59 -7.77
C GLY A 96 -3.16 -22.35 -8.62
N PHE A 97 -3.49 -21.85 -9.81
CA PHE A 97 -4.11 -22.62 -10.91
C PHE A 97 -3.77 -21.99 -12.27
N GLY A 98 -2.48 -21.98 -12.63
CA GLY A 98 -2.00 -21.51 -13.95
C GLY A 98 -2.15 -20.01 -14.22
N ASN A 99 -2.70 -19.24 -13.28
CA ASN A 99 -2.77 -17.79 -13.31
C ASN A 99 -1.68 -17.17 -12.41
N THR A 100 -1.24 -15.96 -12.74
CA THR A 100 -0.29 -15.14 -11.96
C THR A 100 -1.00 -14.33 -10.85
N GLY A 101 -2.32 -14.47 -10.72
CA GLY A 101 -3.14 -13.88 -9.67
C GLY A 101 -2.59 -14.11 -8.26
N ARG A 102 -2.75 -13.10 -7.40
CA ARG A 102 -2.33 -13.08 -5.99
C ARG A 102 -3.48 -12.60 -5.11
N VAL A 103 -3.62 -13.21 -3.94
CA VAL A 103 -4.46 -12.71 -2.85
C VAL A 103 -3.55 -12.12 -1.78
N ASN A 104 -3.79 -10.87 -1.43
CA ASN A 104 -3.13 -10.19 -0.33
C ASN A 104 -4.13 -9.93 0.78
N VAL A 105 -3.82 -10.39 1.99
CA VAL A 105 -4.57 -10.08 3.19
C VAL A 105 -3.67 -9.26 4.10
N SER A 106 -4.11 -8.07 4.48
CA SER A 106 -3.36 -7.23 5.39
C SER A 106 -4.19 -6.74 6.56
N VAL A 107 -3.53 -6.55 7.69
CA VAL A 107 -4.08 -5.90 8.88
C VAL A 107 -3.16 -4.73 9.18
N PHE A 108 -3.76 -3.56 9.41
CA PHE A 108 -3.01 -2.34 9.60
C PHE A 108 -3.55 -1.50 10.75
N GLN A 109 -2.64 -0.74 11.35
CA GLN A 109 -2.92 0.34 12.28
C GLN A 109 -2.10 1.55 11.85
N SER A 110 -2.76 2.69 11.65
CA SER A 110 -2.13 3.95 11.33
C SER A 110 -2.58 5.02 12.34
N LEU A 111 -1.63 5.76 12.90
CA LEU A 111 -1.89 7.01 13.61
C LEU A 111 -1.34 8.15 12.76
N LEU A 112 -2.22 9.06 12.37
CA LEU A 112 -1.87 10.27 11.65
C LEU A 112 -2.03 11.46 12.59
N ASN A 113 -0.94 12.20 12.77
CA ASN A 113 -0.95 13.41 13.59
C ASN A 113 -1.14 14.64 12.70
N LEU A 114 -2.38 15.13 12.63
CA LEU A 114 -2.74 16.32 11.86
C LEU A 114 -2.82 17.58 12.73
N VAL A 115 -2.29 17.56 13.95
CA VAL A 115 -2.39 18.69 14.91
C VAL A 115 -1.94 20.02 14.30
N LYS A 116 -0.85 20.04 13.51
CA LYS A 116 -0.33 21.28 12.90
C LYS A 116 -1.27 21.92 11.87
N HIS A 117 -2.12 21.13 11.20
CA HIS A 117 -2.97 21.61 10.11
C HIS A 117 -4.45 21.66 10.50
N SER A 118 -4.90 20.72 11.33
CA SER A 118 -6.33 20.52 11.62
C SER A 118 -6.61 20.23 13.10
N SER A 119 -5.61 20.35 13.98
CA SER A 119 -5.78 20.24 15.45
C SER A 119 -6.42 18.93 15.95
N TYR A 120 -6.37 17.85 15.16
CA TYR A 120 -6.81 16.52 15.57
C TYR A 120 -5.77 15.44 15.26
N LYS A 121 -5.89 14.32 15.98
CA LYS A 121 -5.17 13.08 15.68
C LYS A 121 -6.16 12.06 15.15
N GLU A 122 -5.72 11.27 14.18
CA GLU A 122 -6.55 10.25 13.58
C GLU A 122 -5.91 8.89 13.80
N ARG A 123 -6.68 7.95 14.31
CA ARG A 123 -6.25 6.56 14.46
C ARG A 123 -7.15 5.68 13.60
N GLN A 124 -6.55 5.03 12.62
CA GLN A 124 -7.21 4.05 11.77
C GLN A 124 -6.68 2.66 12.09
N ARG A 125 -7.58 1.68 12.20
CA ARG A 125 -7.26 0.26 12.35
C ARG A 125 -8.15 -0.50 11.41
N GLY A 126 -7.61 -1.44 10.65
CA GLY A 126 -8.44 -2.15 9.70
C GLY A 126 -7.76 -3.37 9.13
N PHE A 127 -8.49 -4.01 8.25
CA PHE A 127 -7.97 -5.06 7.40
C PHE A 127 -8.34 -4.76 5.96
N THR A 128 -7.52 -5.31 5.06
CA THR A 128 -7.75 -5.25 3.62
C THR A 128 -7.56 -6.63 3.05
N VAL A 129 -8.49 -7.05 2.20
CA VAL A 129 -8.35 -8.22 1.34
C VAL A 129 -8.27 -7.71 -0.09
N GLU A 130 -7.22 -8.05 -0.80
CA GLU A 130 -6.95 -7.60 -2.16
C GLU A 130 -6.70 -8.81 -3.06
N LEU A 131 -7.37 -8.81 -4.20
CA LEU A 131 -7.16 -9.70 -5.31
C LEU A 131 -6.54 -8.88 -6.44
N SER A 132 -5.32 -9.22 -6.81
CA SER A 132 -4.62 -8.57 -7.92
C SER A 132 -3.99 -9.62 -8.82
N ASP A 133 -3.89 -9.30 -10.10
CA ASP A 133 -3.28 -10.18 -11.09
C ASP A 133 -2.28 -9.33 -11.89
N PRO A 134 -0.99 -9.71 -11.94
CA PRO A 134 0.03 -9.01 -12.71
C PRO A 134 -0.22 -9.01 -14.22
N GLU A 135 -0.85 -10.05 -14.76
CA GLU A 135 -1.18 -10.14 -16.18
C GLU A 135 -2.49 -9.38 -16.51
N SER A 136 -3.35 -9.14 -15.50
CA SER A 136 -4.60 -8.41 -15.64
C SER A 136 -4.46 -6.93 -15.25
N PRO A 137 -5.10 -5.99 -15.97
CA PRO A 137 -5.14 -4.59 -15.55
C PRO A 137 -6.01 -4.35 -14.31
N HIS A 138 -6.73 -5.37 -13.83
CA HIS A 138 -7.76 -5.27 -12.81
C HIS A 138 -7.26 -5.67 -11.42
N GLN A 139 -7.58 -4.83 -10.43
CA GLN A 139 -7.34 -5.10 -9.02
C GLN A 139 -8.62 -4.84 -8.24
N LEU A 140 -9.01 -5.78 -7.39
CA LEU A 140 -10.18 -5.68 -6.54
C LEU A 140 -9.75 -5.75 -5.08
N SER A 141 -10.21 -4.80 -4.27
CA SER A 141 -9.86 -4.73 -2.86
C SER A 141 -11.10 -4.45 -2.02
N TYR A 142 -11.16 -5.09 -0.86
CA TYR A 142 -12.16 -4.85 0.16
C TYR A 142 -11.43 -4.37 1.42
N GLU A 143 -11.86 -3.24 1.96
CA GLU A 143 -11.30 -2.65 3.18
C GLU A 143 -12.40 -2.51 4.24
N GLY A 144 -12.11 -3.05 5.44
CA GLY A 144 -12.88 -2.79 6.65
C GLY A 144 -12.00 -2.06 7.65
N SER A 145 -12.26 -0.78 7.92
CA SER A 145 -11.45 0.04 8.82
C SER A 145 -12.26 0.86 9.83
N TRP A 146 -11.83 0.79 11.08
CA TRP A 146 -12.26 1.62 12.18
C TRP A 146 -11.40 2.87 12.26
N ARG A 147 -12.01 4.03 12.07
CA ARG A 147 -11.38 5.33 12.20
C ARG A 147 -11.84 5.98 13.49
N THR A 148 -10.90 6.50 14.27
CA THR A 148 -11.16 7.26 15.49
C THR A 148 -10.52 8.62 15.36
N VAL A 149 -11.32 9.67 15.45
CA VAL A 149 -10.82 11.06 15.53
C VAL A 149 -10.64 11.40 17.00
N LEU A 150 -9.40 11.64 17.39
CA LEU A 150 -9.00 12.04 18.73
C LEU A 150 -8.79 13.56 18.70
N PRO A 151 -9.74 14.37 19.21
CA PRO A 151 -9.53 15.80 19.34
C PRO A 151 -8.39 16.05 20.33
N GLU A 152 -7.52 17.00 20.01
CA GLU A 152 -6.56 17.47 21.00
C GLU A 152 -7.35 18.23 22.08
N LYS A 153 -7.37 17.70 23.31
CA LYS A 153 -8.02 18.38 24.43
C LYS A 153 -7.40 19.78 24.56
N PRO A 154 -8.20 20.86 24.68
CA PRO A 154 -7.68 22.14 25.11
C PRO A 154 -6.92 21.91 26.42
N THR A 155 -5.67 22.34 26.48
CA THR A 155 -4.88 22.36 27.70
C THR A 155 -5.76 22.96 28.80
N PRO A 156 -5.98 22.29 29.95
CA PRO A 156 -6.77 22.88 31.02
C PRO A 156 -6.09 24.21 31.42
N PRO A 157 -6.87 25.30 31.61
CA PRO A 157 -6.29 26.54 32.08
C PRO A 157 -5.52 26.25 33.38
N ALA A 158 -4.32 26.81 33.47
CA ALA A 158 -3.49 26.72 34.65
C ALA A 158 -4.34 27.00 35.90
N LYS A 159 -4.20 26.09 36.88
CA LYS A 159 -4.64 26.11 38.28
C LYS A 159 -5.44 27.34 38.74
N LYS A 160 -6.59 27.09 39.40
CA LYS A 160 -7.34 28.05 40.23
C LYS A 160 -6.38 28.93 41.05
N GLY A 161 -6.27 30.21 40.70
CA GLY A 161 -5.43 31.17 41.43
C GLY A 161 -4.88 32.34 40.60
N ALA A 162 -4.89 32.28 39.27
CA ALA A 162 -4.50 33.42 38.44
C ALA A 162 -5.69 34.36 38.20
N THR A 163 -5.56 35.59 38.66
CA THR A 163 -6.49 36.71 38.47
C THR A 163 -6.86 36.81 36.99
N ALA A 164 -8.16 36.67 36.70
CA ALA A 164 -8.68 36.77 35.35
C ALA A 164 -8.49 38.19 34.80
N THR A 165 -7.47 38.38 33.96
CA THR A 165 -7.49 39.49 33.01
C THR A 165 -8.47 39.12 31.88
N PRO A 166 -9.45 39.97 31.55
CA PRO A 166 -10.31 39.74 30.41
C PRO A 166 -9.44 39.67 29.15
N ARG A 167 -9.36 38.50 28.51
CA ARG A 167 -8.66 38.37 27.22
C ARG A 167 -9.47 39.17 26.19
N PRO A 168 -8.86 40.09 25.43
CA PRO A 168 -9.58 40.90 24.44
C PRO A 168 -10.23 40.01 23.37
N ALA A 169 -11.46 40.35 23.01
CA ALA A 169 -12.39 39.61 22.15
C ALA A 169 -11.99 39.56 20.65
N GLY A 170 -10.70 39.38 20.34
CA GLY A 170 -10.16 39.44 18.98
C GLY A 170 -9.19 38.33 18.59
N GLN A 171 -8.91 37.37 19.47
CA GLN A 171 -8.13 36.17 19.11
C GLN A 171 -9.08 35.01 18.89
N GLN A 172 -9.49 34.82 17.63
CA GLN A 172 -10.19 33.63 17.18
C GLN A 172 -9.41 32.39 17.61
N GLN A 173 -10.06 31.50 18.36
CA GLN A 173 -9.58 30.13 18.54
C GLN A 173 -9.48 29.49 17.15
N PRO A 174 -8.32 28.94 16.74
CA PRO A 174 -8.26 28.19 15.50
C PRO A 174 -9.17 26.96 15.64
N GLY A 175 -10.28 26.95 14.88
CA GLY A 175 -11.04 25.74 14.55
C GLY A 175 -12.05 25.24 15.59
N VAL A 176 -12.95 26.08 16.11
CA VAL A 176 -14.19 25.62 16.77
C VAL A 176 -15.19 25.12 15.71
N ALA A 177 -14.86 24.03 15.03
CA ALA A 177 -15.76 23.33 14.10
C ALA A 177 -15.70 21.80 14.22
N LEU A 178 -14.82 21.24 15.07
CA LEU A 178 -14.63 19.79 15.22
C LEU A 178 -15.17 19.09 16.50
N PRO A 179 -15.95 19.69 17.43
CA PRO A 179 -16.50 18.90 18.54
C PRO A 179 -17.52 17.84 18.10
N THR A 180 -18.24 18.07 17.01
CA THR A 180 -19.37 17.22 16.58
C THR A 180 -18.93 15.99 15.78
N GLU A 181 -17.76 16.03 15.14
CA GLU A 181 -17.19 14.94 14.34
C GLU A 181 -16.16 14.09 15.12
N ALA A 182 -15.94 14.43 16.39
CA ALA A 182 -15.08 13.65 17.29
C ALA A 182 -15.80 12.33 17.62
N GLY A 183 -15.41 11.25 16.94
CA GLY A 183 -16.05 9.97 17.10
C GLY A 183 -15.31 8.80 16.49
N HIS A 184 -15.95 7.64 16.60
CA HIS A 184 -15.57 6.42 15.91
C HIS A 184 -16.44 6.30 14.66
N SER A 185 -15.84 5.93 13.54
CA SER A 185 -16.55 5.60 12.31
C SER A 185 -16.02 4.28 11.75
N PHE A 186 -16.93 3.42 11.34
CA PHE A 186 -16.58 2.21 10.62
C PHE A 186 -16.77 2.41 9.11
N LYS A 187 -15.68 2.24 8.36
CA LYS A 187 -15.67 2.24 6.90
C LYS A 187 -15.61 0.81 6.41
N SER A 188 -16.63 0.39 5.67
CA SER A 188 -16.60 -0.80 4.84
C SER A 188 -16.70 -0.35 3.39
N SER A 189 -15.64 -0.61 2.62
CA SER A 189 -15.53 -0.13 1.24
C SER A 189 -14.96 -1.19 0.30
N VAL A 190 -15.53 -1.28 -0.89
CA VAL A 190 -14.96 -2.01 -2.02
C VAL A 190 -14.28 -1.00 -2.93
N LYS A 191 -13.03 -1.28 -3.29
CA LYS A 191 -12.25 -0.48 -4.22
C LYS A 191 -11.81 -1.33 -5.39
N TYR A 192 -12.16 -0.87 -6.58
CA TYR A 192 -11.77 -1.45 -7.86
C TYR A 192 -10.81 -0.50 -8.57
N VAL A 193 -9.68 -1.03 -9.02
CA VAL A 193 -8.65 -0.28 -9.73
C VAL A 193 -8.42 -0.95 -11.08
N VAL A 194 -8.46 -0.16 -12.14
CA VAL A 194 -8.02 -0.56 -13.47
C VAL A 194 -6.82 0.28 -13.87
N THR A 195 -5.75 -0.39 -14.27
CA THR A 195 -4.51 0.26 -14.69
C THR A 195 -4.18 -0.17 -16.11
N HIS A 196 -4.09 0.79 -17.01
CA HIS A 196 -3.66 0.58 -18.38
C HIS A 196 -2.36 1.37 -18.60
N ASP A 197 -1.26 0.66 -18.81
CA ASP A 197 0.07 1.23 -19.01
C ASP A 197 0.58 0.85 -20.39
N THR A 198 0.81 1.85 -21.23
CA THR A 198 1.35 1.72 -22.60
C THR A 198 2.67 2.47 -22.74
N ARG A 199 3.27 2.90 -21.62
CA ARG A 199 4.56 3.60 -21.63
C ARG A 199 5.68 2.66 -22.04
N ASP A 200 6.68 3.22 -22.70
CA ASP A 200 7.92 2.55 -23.08
C ASP A 200 8.76 2.10 -21.87
N ASP A 201 8.94 3.00 -20.91
CA ASP A 201 9.66 2.74 -19.67
C ASP A 201 8.83 3.19 -18.45
N ARG A 202 8.86 2.39 -17.38
CA ARG A 202 8.06 2.66 -16.17
C ARG A 202 8.68 3.72 -15.26
N ILE A 203 9.99 3.92 -15.36
CA ILE A 203 10.79 4.81 -14.49
C ILE A 203 11.04 6.14 -15.21
N MET A 204 11.43 6.09 -16.49
CA MET A 204 11.68 7.28 -17.30
C MET A 204 10.93 7.19 -18.64
N PRO A 205 9.60 7.35 -18.63
CA PRO A 205 8.79 7.26 -19.84
C PRO A 205 9.11 8.38 -20.83
N THR A 206 9.40 8.02 -22.07
CA THR A 206 9.61 8.97 -23.17
C THR A 206 8.41 9.01 -24.12
N GLU A 207 7.71 7.89 -24.28
CA GLU A 207 6.55 7.75 -25.16
C GLU A 207 5.45 6.89 -24.51
N GLY A 208 4.21 7.12 -24.91
CA GLY A 208 3.05 6.33 -24.51
C GLY A 208 2.19 6.98 -23.42
N ALA A 209 1.21 6.23 -22.93
CA ALA A 209 0.23 6.73 -21.98
C ALA A 209 0.02 5.79 -20.80
N PHE A 210 -0.28 6.38 -19.65
CA PHE A 210 -0.64 5.67 -18.42
C PHE A 210 -1.98 6.18 -17.93
N VAL A 211 -2.93 5.27 -17.73
CA VAL A 211 -4.25 5.58 -17.19
C VAL A 211 -4.52 4.65 -16.02
N ARG A 212 -4.81 5.22 -14.86
CA ARG A 212 -5.24 4.49 -13.68
C ARG A 212 -6.56 5.06 -13.18
N ALA A 213 -7.62 4.25 -13.23
CA ALA A 213 -8.91 4.62 -12.68
C ALA A 213 -9.20 3.78 -11.43
N SER A 214 -9.46 4.45 -10.32
CA SER A 214 -9.80 3.87 -9.02
C SER A 214 -11.21 4.28 -8.64
N THR A 215 -12.09 3.30 -8.46
CA THR A 215 -13.46 3.49 -7.98
C THR A 215 -13.58 2.85 -6.60
N GLU A 216 -13.92 3.64 -5.57
CA GLU A 216 -14.14 3.20 -4.20
C GLU A 216 -15.61 3.48 -3.82
N LEU A 217 -16.31 2.43 -3.40
CA LEU A 217 -17.68 2.50 -2.93
C LEU A 217 -17.71 2.08 -1.46
N ALA A 218 -18.10 3.01 -0.59
CA ALA A 218 -18.29 2.77 0.83
C ALA A 218 -19.78 2.75 1.19
N GLY A 219 -20.16 1.88 2.12
CA GLY A 219 -21.53 1.79 2.63
C GLY A 219 -22.14 0.38 2.67
N LEU A 220 -21.33 -0.67 2.54
CA LEU A 220 -21.78 -2.08 2.58
C LEU A 220 -22.06 -2.62 3.99
N GLY A 221 -22.32 -1.73 4.95
CA GLY A 221 -22.52 -2.08 6.36
C GLY A 221 -21.76 -1.21 7.37
N GLY A 222 -21.14 -0.11 6.94
CA GLY A 222 -20.50 0.88 7.81
C GLY A 222 -21.25 2.20 7.89
N ASP A 223 -20.82 3.05 8.83
CA ASP A 223 -21.39 4.38 9.08
C ASP A 223 -21.08 5.35 7.95
N VAL A 224 -20.01 5.07 7.21
CA VAL A 224 -19.50 5.92 6.14
C VAL A 224 -20.05 5.46 4.80
N LYS A 225 -20.73 6.37 4.09
CA LYS A 225 -21.27 6.14 2.75
C LYS A 225 -20.70 7.18 1.79
N PHE A 226 -19.98 6.72 0.78
CA PHE A 226 -19.52 7.58 -0.30
C PHE A 226 -19.29 6.76 -1.56
N TRP A 227 -19.29 7.46 -2.68
CA TRP A 227 -18.73 6.98 -3.92
C TRP A 227 -17.59 7.92 -4.30
N LYS A 228 -16.41 7.35 -4.53
CA LYS A 228 -15.19 8.09 -4.84
C LYS A 228 -14.59 7.51 -6.11
N GLN A 229 -14.38 8.38 -7.08
CA GLN A 229 -13.68 8.06 -8.31
C GLN A 229 -12.42 8.92 -8.38
N VAL A 230 -11.28 8.27 -8.63
CA VAL A 230 -10.00 8.94 -8.87
C VAL A 230 -9.47 8.43 -10.20
N VAL A 231 -9.26 9.34 -11.14
CA VAL A 231 -8.66 9.02 -12.44
C VAL A 231 -7.35 9.76 -12.53
N GLU A 232 -6.28 9.01 -12.75
CA GLU A 232 -4.94 9.50 -13.02
C GLU A 232 -4.62 9.17 -14.48
N ALA A 233 -4.20 10.18 -15.24
CA ALA A 233 -3.80 10.01 -16.63
C ALA A 233 -2.47 10.75 -16.85
N GLN A 234 -1.52 10.09 -17.49
CA GLN A 234 -0.25 10.64 -17.90
C GLN A 234 -0.05 10.29 -19.38
N ALA A 235 0.44 11.24 -20.16
CA ALA A 235 0.76 11.04 -21.56
C ALA A 235 2.14 11.61 -21.81
N HIS A 236 3.00 10.79 -22.41
CA HIS A 236 4.36 11.11 -22.75
C HIS A 236 4.47 11.05 -24.27
N ALA A 237 4.96 12.12 -24.84
CA ALA A 237 5.31 12.19 -26.24
C ALA A 237 6.59 13.00 -26.33
N THR A 238 7.59 12.43 -26.98
CA THR A 238 8.79 13.14 -27.41
C THR A 238 8.38 14.23 -28.41
N PRO A 239 8.55 15.52 -28.07
CA PRO A 239 8.32 16.56 -29.05
C PRO A 239 9.55 16.60 -29.96
N LEU A 240 9.38 16.03 -31.16
CA LEU A 240 10.22 16.17 -32.35
C LEU A 240 11.43 15.23 -32.50
N GLY A 241 11.48 14.57 -33.66
CA GLY A 241 12.70 14.03 -34.22
C GLY A 241 13.75 15.13 -34.40
N GLY A 242 14.98 14.82 -34.00
CA GLY A 242 16.17 15.55 -34.41
C GLY A 242 16.68 14.99 -35.73
N ALA A 243 16.95 15.90 -36.66
CA ALA A 243 17.57 15.69 -37.97
C ALA A 243 18.92 14.97 -37.92
#